data_AF-A0A0N0U8Q8-F1
#
_entry.id   AF-A0A0N0U8Q8-F1
#
_cell.length_a   1.000
_cell.length_b   1.000
_cell.length_c   1.000
_cell.angle_alpha   90.00
_cell.angle_beta   90.00
_cell.angle_gamma   90.00
#
_symmetry.space_group_name_H-M   'P 1'
#
loop_
_entity.id
_entity.type
_entity.pdbx_description
1 polymer ?
#
loop_
_entity_poly.entity_id
_entity_poly.type
_entity_poly.pdbx_seq_one_letter_code
_entity_poly.pdbx_strand_id
1 'polypeptide(L)' 'MFKVRDPQRTLRTIALFRYGLASLFLLLASFHEEKLLFLGLAVLALVMARTGFCPVIRR' A
#
# COMPACT_ATOMS: atom_id res chain seq x y z
N MET A 1 13.57 -18.57 3.04
CA MET A 1 14.12 -17.20 2.92
C MET A 1 14.23 -16.89 1.43
N PHE A 2 13.30 -16.11 0.86
CA PHE A 2 13.33 -15.80 -0.58
C PHE A 2 14.57 -14.95 -0.87
N LYS A 3 15.48 -15.44 -1.72
CA LYS A 3 16.65 -14.68 -2.18
C LYS A 3 16.18 -13.61 -3.15
N VAL A 4 15.86 -12.44 -2.61
CA VAL A 4 15.56 -11.26 -3.42
C VAL A 4 16.88 -10.70 -3.92
N ARG A 5 17.09 -10.74 -5.24
CA ARG A 5 18.33 -10.28 -5.90
C ARG A 5 18.60 -8.78 -5.67
N ASP A 6 17.53 -7.98 -5.56
CA ASP A 6 17.56 -6.54 -5.29
C ASP A 6 16.44 -6.12 -4.30
N PRO A 7 16.66 -6.19 -2.99
CA PRO A 7 15.65 -5.90 -1.98
C PRO A 7 15.09 -4.47 -2.08
N GLN A 8 15.92 -3.49 -2.48
CA GLN A 8 15.46 -2.12 -2.71
C GLN A 8 14.47 -1.99 -3.86
N ARG A 9 14.69 -2.73 -4.96
CA ARG A 9 13.80 -2.67 -6.13
C ARG A 9 12.47 -3.31 -5.82
N THR A 10 12.48 -4.45 -5.12
CA THR A 10 11.28 -5.12 -4.64
C THR A 10 10.49 -4.25 -3.65
N LEU A 11 11.17 -3.56 -2.72
CA LEU A 11 10.52 -2.61 -1.82
C LEU A 11 9.86 -1.45 -2.56
N ARG A 12 10.52 -0.88 -3.57
CA ARG A 12 9.93 0.17 -4.42
C ARG A 12 8.71 -0.33 -5.18
N THR A 13 8.76 -1.55 -5.72
CA THR A 13 7.60 -2.15 -6.41
C THR A 13 6.43 -2.38 -5.44
N ILE A 14 6.70 -2.87 -4.23
CA ILE A 14 5.67 -3.06 -3.19
C ILE A 14 5.08 -1.70 -2.78
N ALA A 15 5.92 -0.67 -2.62
CA ALA A 15 5.47 0.68 -2.31
C ALA A 15 4.57 1.23 -3.42
N LEU A 16 4.99 1.12 -4.69
CA LEU A 16 4.19 1.52 -5.85
C LEU A 16 2.84 0.80 -5.88
N PHE A 17 2.84 -0.51 -5.62
CA PHE A 17 1.61 -1.30 -5.58
C PHE A 17 0.68 -0.85 -4.44
N ARG A 18 1.23 -0.57 -3.25
CA ARG A 18 0.45 -0.05 -2.11
C ARG A 18 -0.13 1.34 -2.39
N TYR A 19 0.64 2.24 -3.02
CA TYR A 19 0.13 3.55 -3.44
C TYR A 19 -0.93 3.43 -4.54
N GLY A 20 -0.75 2.52 -5.50
CA GLY A 20 -1.75 2.24 -6.53
C GLY A 20 -3.04 1.64 -5.96
N LEU A 21 -2.94 0.77 -4.96
CA LEU A 21 -4.12 0.23 -4.27
C LEU A 21 -4.86 1.33 -3.49
N ALA A 22 -4.12 2.22 -2.82
CA ALA A 22 -4.71 3.35 -2.09
C ALA A 22 -5.43 4.32 -3.04
N SER A 23 -4.85 4.63 -4.21
CA SER A 23 -5.53 5.47 -5.20
C SER A 23 -6.76 4.79 -5.80
N LEU A 24 -6.73 3.46 -6.00
CA LEU A 24 -7.88 2.68 -6.44
C LEU A 24 -9.02 2.75 -5.43
N PHE A 25 -8.73 2.61 -4.12
CA PHE A 25 -9.72 2.75 -3.06
C PHE A 25 -10.29 4.17 -2.98
N LEU A 26 -9.47 5.19 -3.24
CA LEU A 26 -9.90 6.58 -3.25
C LEU A 26 -10.79 6.89 -4.47
N LEU A 27 -10.51 6.25 -5.61
CA LEU A 27 -11.37 6.28 -6.79
C LEU A 27 -12.71 5.60 -6.50
N LEU A 28 -12.69 4.39 -5.92
CA LEU A 28 -13.90 3.66 -5.51
C LEU A 28 -14.73 4.47 -4.50
N ALA A 29 -14.09 5.14 -3.54
CA ALA A 29 -14.77 6.04 -2.61
C ALA A 29 -15.48 7.21 -3.33
N SER A 30 -14.97 7.66 -4.47
CA SER A 30 -15.62 8.74 -5.23
C SER A 30 -16.89 8.26 -5.95
N PHE A 31 -16.97 6.97 -6.28
CA PHE A 31 -18.08 6.37 -7.04
C PHE A 31 -19.09 5.56 -6.22
N HIS A 32 -18.80 5.23 -4.95
CA HIS A 32 -19.71 4.46 -4.08
C HIS A 32 -20.26 5.30 -2.92
N GLU A 33 -21.50 5.03 -2.49
CA GLU A 33 -22.14 5.69 -1.34
C GLU A 33 -21.46 5.35 -0.01
N GLU A 34 -20.77 4.21 0.07
CA GLU A 34 -19.98 3.77 1.25
C GLU A 34 -18.64 4.50 1.39
N LYS A 35 -18.66 5.82 1.17
CA LYS A 35 -17.50 6.73 1.17
C LYS A 35 -16.60 6.56 2.39
N LEU A 36 -17.19 6.48 3.59
CA LEU A 36 -16.44 6.45 4.85
C LEU A 36 -15.59 5.17 5.01
N LEU A 37 -16.12 4.02 4.60
CA LEU A 37 -15.41 2.74 4.69
C LEU A 37 -14.22 2.71 3.73
N PHE A 38 -14.44 3.11 2.47
CA PHE A 38 -13.37 3.16 1.47
C PHE A 38 -12.33 4.23 1.76
N LEU A 39 -12.73 5.37 2.31
CA LEU A 39 -11.80 6.42 2.75
C LEU A 39 -10.93 5.93 3.91
N GLY A 40 -11.53 5.23 4.88
CA GLY A 40 -10.81 4.59 5.98
C GLY A 40 -9.78 3.56 5.49
N LEU A 41 -10.15 2.72 4.52
CA LEU A 41 -9.26 1.75 3.90
C LEU A 41 -8.13 2.42 3.10
N ALA A 42 -8.43 3.49 2.36
CA ALA A 42 -7.43 4.25 1.61
C ALA A 42 -6.38 4.87 2.56
N VAL A 43 -6.83 5.48 3.66
CA VAL A 43 -5.94 6.06 4.69
C VAL A 43 -5.10 4.97 5.36
N LEU A 44 -5.70 3.84 5.73
CA LEU A 44 -4.99 2.71 6.32
C LEU A 44 -3.92 2.15 5.37
N ALA A 45 -4.24 1.99 4.09
CA ALA A 45 -3.31 1.56 3.05
C ALA A 45 -2.15 2.57 2.87
N LEU A 46 -2.45 3.87 2.92
CA LEU A 46 -1.45 4.95 2.86
C LEU A 46 -0.52 4.93 4.07
N VAL A 47 -1.06 4.72 5.28
CA VAL A 47 -0.29 4.59 6.53
C VAL A 47 0.61 3.35 6.47
N MET A 48 0.12 2.21 5.99
CA MET A 48 0.93 1.01 5.77
C MET A 48 2.02 1.18 4.69
N ALA A 49 1.76 2.01 3.68
CA ALA A 49 2.76 2.37 2.68
C ALA A 49 3.84 3.30 3.27
N ARG A 50 3.42 4.33 4.04
CA ARG A 50 4.28 5.33 4.69
C ARG A 50 5.16 4.76 5.79
N THR A 51 4.61 3.88 6.62
CA THR A 51 5.35 3.25 7.72
C THR A 51 6.46 2.33 7.23
N GLY A 52 6.48 2.00 5.93
CA GLY A 52 7.54 1.17 5.35
C GLY A 52 7.60 -0.22 5.99
N PHE A 53 6.54 -0.64 6.71
CA PHE A 53 6.51 -1.89 7.43
C PHE A 53 6.50 -3.03 6.41
N CYS A 54 7.71 -3.51 6.13
CA CYS A 54 7.98 -4.74 5.41
C CYS A 54 8.54 -5.71 6.45
N PRO A 55 7.72 -6.62 7.00
CA PRO A 55 8.19 -7.61 7.97
C PRO A 55 9.26 -8.57 7.38
N VAL A 56 9.52 -8.48 6.07
CA VAL A 56 10.50 -9.28 5.34
C VAL A 56 11.93 -8.71 5.46
N ILE A 57 12.10 -7.43 5.79
CA ILE A 57 13.42 -6.80 5.95
C ILE A 57 13.56 -6.36 7.40
N ARG A 58 13.79 -7.35 8.26
CA ARG A 58 14.54 -7.09 9.50
C ARG A 58 15.96 -6.70 9.08
N ARG A 59 16.38 -5.49 9.47
CA ARG A 59 17.81 -5.17 9.55
C ARG A 59 18.51 -6.15 10.49
#